data_AF-A0AAN6NMV8-F1
#
_entry.id   AF-A0AAN6NMV8-F1
#
_cell.length_a   1.000
_cell.length_b   1.000
_cell.length_c   1.000
_cell.angle_alpha   90.00
_cell.angle_beta   90.00
_cell.angle_gamma   90.00
#
_symmetry.space_group_name_H-M   'P 1'
#
loop_
_entity.id
_entity.type
_entity.pdbx_description
1 polymer ?
#
loop_
_entity_poly.entity_id
_entity_poly.type
_entity_poly.pdbx_seq_one_letter_code
_entity_poly.pdbx_strand_id
1 'polypeptide(L)'
;MDFPFVDKEDCILWLNIGDVDLFEKVLFPAGCRIQESGHDGSDGRYSLQRACCAAAALIFGSQLYEAIDTSRLRTWERETAGLTDTTDCITIEVHATHEPRYGTLRLRLEFLRGVRIAQRLFAIPNASHI
;
A
#
# COMPACT_ATOMS: atom_id res chain seq x y z
N MET A 1 -7.17 -14.31 -15.78
CA MET A 1 -8.34 -13.42 -15.66
C MET A 1 -7.77 -12.14 -15.08
N ASP A 2 -7.76 -11.03 -15.82
CA ASP A 2 -6.97 -9.83 -15.45
C ASP A 2 -7.82 -8.81 -14.69
N PHE A 3 -7.52 -8.62 -13.41
CA PHE A 3 -7.74 -7.35 -12.75
C PHE A 3 -6.48 -6.91 -11.98
N PRO A 4 -5.54 -6.22 -12.66
CA PRO A 4 -4.51 -5.46 -11.94
C PRO A 4 -4.45 -3.99 -12.37
N PHE A 5 -5.46 -3.47 -13.10
CA PHE A 5 -5.51 -2.05 -13.47
C PHE A 5 -6.16 -1.22 -12.36
N VAL A 6 -5.79 0.05 -12.30
CA VAL A 6 -6.48 1.04 -11.46
C VAL A 6 -7.86 1.25 -12.05
N ASP A 7 -8.89 1.01 -11.25
CA ASP A 7 -10.29 1.25 -11.60
C ASP A 7 -10.69 2.67 -11.18
N LYS A 8 -11.74 3.22 -11.80
CA LYS A 8 -12.29 4.53 -11.44
C LYS A 8 -12.81 4.58 -9.99
N GLU A 9 -13.09 3.42 -9.39
CA GLU A 9 -13.52 3.27 -8.00
C GLU A 9 -12.35 3.05 -7.03
N ASP A 10 -11.10 3.16 -7.48
CA ASP A 10 -9.94 3.17 -6.61
C ASP A 10 -9.58 4.58 -6.17
N CYS A 11 -9.28 4.74 -4.88
CA CYS A 11 -8.48 5.83 -4.37
C CYS A 11 -7.06 5.34 -4.11
N ILE A 12 -6.06 6.00 -4.69
CA ILE A 12 -4.64 5.67 -4.50
C ILE A 12 -4.02 6.68 -3.54
N LEU A 13 -3.51 6.21 -2.41
CA LEU A 13 -2.76 7.02 -1.45
C LEU A 13 -1.28 6.62 -1.48
N TRP A 14 -0.40 7.61 -1.60
CA TRP A 14 1.04 7.44 -1.55
C TRP A 14 1.58 8.04 -0.27
N LEU A 15 2.34 7.26 0.49
CA LEU A 15 2.91 7.65 1.78
C LEU A 15 4.42 7.43 1.75
N ASN A 16 5.20 8.49 1.96
CA ASN A 16 6.63 8.35 2.21
C ASN A 16 6.82 7.73 3.59
N ILE A 17 7.43 6.55 3.67
CA ILE A 17 7.59 5.82 4.94
C ILE A 17 8.98 5.96 5.55
N GLY A 18 9.91 6.64 4.87
CA GLY A 18 11.30 6.72 5.33
C GLY A 18 11.90 5.31 5.31
N ASP A 19 12.50 4.89 6.42
CA ASP A 19 13.13 3.57 6.58
C ASP A 19 12.16 2.41 6.27
N VAL A 20 12.51 1.64 5.25
CA VAL A 20 11.70 0.53 4.72
C VAL A 20 11.84 -0.74 5.55
N ASP A 21 12.94 -0.92 6.27
CA ASP A 21 13.31 -2.22 6.86
C ASP A 21 12.22 -2.78 7.78
N LEU A 22 11.60 -1.91 8.59
CA LEU A 22 10.54 -2.32 9.50
C LEU A 22 9.26 -2.69 8.74
N PHE A 23 8.89 -1.89 7.75
CA PHE A 23 7.71 -2.16 6.93
C PHE A 23 7.88 -3.43 6.10
N GLU A 24 9.05 -3.66 5.52
CA GLU A 24 9.38 -4.89 4.79
C GLU A 24 9.25 -6.11 5.70
N LYS A 25 9.89 -6.11 6.87
CA LYS A 25 9.86 -7.25 7.81
C LYS A 25 8.45 -7.58 8.31
N VAL A 26 7.62 -6.57 8.52
CA VAL A 26 6.29 -6.75 9.12
C VAL A 26 5.22 -7.01 8.06
N LEU A 27 5.17 -6.23 6.99
CA LEU A 27 4.16 -6.38 5.94
C LEU A 27 4.52 -7.48 4.95
N PHE A 28 5.81 -7.78 4.75
CA PHE A 28 6.26 -8.69 3.70
C PHE A 28 7.11 -9.86 4.26
N PRO A 29 6.54 -10.73 5.13
CA PRO A 29 7.24 -11.90 5.63
C PRO A 29 7.62 -12.87 4.49
N ALA A 30 8.54 -13.80 4.76
CA ALA A 30 9.08 -14.75 3.78
C ALA A 30 7.96 -15.37 2.91
N GLY A 31 8.05 -15.18 1.58
CA GLY A 31 7.00 -15.58 0.62
C GLY A 31 6.44 -14.43 -0.23
N CYS A 32 6.90 -13.20 -0.03
CA CYS A 32 6.45 -12.04 -0.80
C CYS A 32 7.01 -12.01 -2.22
N ARG A 33 6.25 -11.40 -3.13
CA ARG A 33 6.67 -11.21 -4.51
C ARG A 33 7.51 -9.94 -4.60
N ILE A 34 8.75 -10.10 -5.03
CA ILE A 34 9.63 -8.99 -5.39
C ILE A 34 9.47 -8.78 -6.90
N GLN A 35 9.16 -7.54 -7.28
CA GLN A 35 9.14 -7.12 -8.67
C GLN A 35 10.16 -6.00 -8.85
N GLU A 36 11.24 -6.28 -9.57
CA GLU A 36 12.23 -5.25 -9.90
C GLU A 36 11.69 -4.31 -10.96
N SER A 37 11.90 -3.01 -10.76
CA SER A 37 11.41 -1.95 -11.63
C SER A 37 12.61 -1.22 -12.24
N GLY A 38 13.03 -1.59 -13.46
CA GLY A 38 14.11 -0.87 -14.14
C GLY A 38 14.62 -1.51 -15.43
N HIS A 39 14.61 -0.75 -16.51
CA HIS A 39 15.13 -1.11 -17.85
C HIS A 39 16.66 -0.94 -17.97
N ASP A 40 17.32 -0.58 -16.86
CA ASP A 40 18.76 -0.41 -16.76
C ASP A 40 19.17 -0.76 -15.31
N GLY A 41 20.12 -1.67 -15.13
CA GLY A 41 20.43 -2.34 -13.86
C GLY A 41 21.04 -1.46 -12.76
N SER A 42 20.88 -0.13 -12.83
CA SER A 42 21.65 0.86 -12.06
C SER A 42 20.85 1.67 -11.02
N ASP A 43 19.52 1.76 -11.12
CA ASP A 43 18.71 2.63 -10.21
C ASP A 43 18.32 1.90 -8.89
N GLY A 44 18.54 0.58 -8.80
CA GLY A 44 18.29 -0.23 -7.59
C GLY A 44 16.88 -0.07 -7.00
N ARG A 45 15.87 0.11 -7.86
CA ARG A 45 14.47 0.22 -7.45
C ARG A 45 13.73 -1.09 -7.65
N TYR A 46 12.96 -1.48 -6.64
CA TYR A 46 12.06 -2.62 -6.73
C TYR A 46 10.81 -2.40 -5.90
N SER A 47 9.79 -3.19 -6.19
CA SER A 47 8.51 -3.14 -5.51
C SER A 47 8.25 -4.44 -4.76
N LEU A 48 7.81 -4.31 -3.52
CA LEU A 48 7.33 -5.40 -2.69
C LEU A 48 5.80 -5.49 -2.81
N GLN A 49 5.31 -6.68 -3.17
CA GLN A 49 3.90 -7.01 -3.33
C GLN A 49 3.53 -8.22 -2.45
N ARG A 50 2.23 -8.50 -2.31
CA ARG A 50 1.67 -9.53 -1.41
C ARG A 50 1.86 -9.24 0.07
N ALA A 51 1.50 -8.03 0.48
CA ALA A 51 1.51 -7.66 1.88
C ALA A 51 0.59 -8.56 2.72
N CYS A 52 1.02 -8.93 3.92
CA CYS A 52 0.26 -9.73 4.88
C CYS A 52 -0.95 -8.95 5.41
N CYS A 53 -2.15 -9.51 5.25
CA CYS A 53 -3.41 -8.87 5.67
C CYS A 53 -3.49 -8.67 7.19
N ALA A 54 -3.05 -9.65 7.97
CA ALA A 54 -3.05 -9.55 9.43
C ALA A 54 -2.10 -8.45 9.93
N ALA A 55 -0.91 -8.35 9.33
CA ALA A 55 0.05 -7.29 9.64
C ALA A 55 -0.46 -5.91 9.21
N ALA A 56 -1.07 -5.82 8.04
CA ALA A 56 -1.68 -4.59 7.54
C ALA A 56 -2.79 -4.07 8.47
N ALA A 57 -3.66 -4.95 8.97
CA ALA A 57 -4.71 -4.59 9.92
C ALA A 57 -4.15 -3.99 11.21
N LEU A 58 -3.01 -4.52 11.68
CA LEU A 58 -2.31 -4.02 12.86
C LEU A 58 -1.68 -2.64 12.62
N ILE A 59 -0.97 -2.46 11.49
CA ILE A 59 -0.22 -1.23 11.20
C ILE A 59 -1.15 -0.06 10.85
N PHE A 60 -2.14 -0.29 9.98
CA PHE A 60 -2.97 0.78 9.44
C PHE A 60 -4.18 1.10 10.32
N GLY A 61 -4.47 0.25 11.31
CA GLY A 61 -5.65 0.38 12.15
C GLY A 61 -6.96 0.16 11.39
N SER A 62 -8.07 0.17 12.12
CA SER A 62 -9.37 -0.25 11.60
C SER A 62 -9.86 0.59 10.42
N GLN A 63 -9.74 1.92 10.47
CA GLN A 63 -10.30 2.78 9.44
C GLN A 63 -9.62 2.59 8.08
N LEU A 64 -8.28 2.62 8.05
CA LEU A 64 -7.53 2.53 6.81
C LEU A 64 -7.52 1.09 6.30
N TYR A 65 -7.41 0.10 7.18
CA TYR A 65 -7.49 -1.31 6.77
C TYR A 65 -8.89 -1.67 6.24
N GLU A 66 -9.98 -1.18 6.83
CA GLU A 66 -11.32 -1.41 6.28
C GLU A 66 -11.44 -0.82 4.86
N ALA A 67 -10.87 0.35 4.60
CA ALA A 67 -10.86 0.95 3.26
C ALA A 67 -10.04 0.14 2.24
N ILE A 68 -8.95 -0.51 2.68
CA ILE A 68 -8.19 -1.49 1.89
C ILE A 68 -9.05 -2.74 1.66
N ASP A 69 -9.65 -3.26 2.72
CA ASP A 69 -10.32 -4.56 2.73
C ASP A 69 -11.61 -4.56 1.91
N THR A 70 -12.27 -3.41 1.79
CA THR A 70 -13.44 -3.18 0.93
C THR A 70 -13.09 -2.64 -0.46
N SER A 71 -11.81 -2.47 -0.79
CA SER A 71 -11.40 -1.99 -2.12
C SER A 71 -11.78 -3.00 -3.22
N ARG A 72 -11.94 -2.51 -4.46
CA ARG A 72 -12.23 -3.39 -5.60
C ARG A 72 -11.14 -4.43 -5.81
N LEU A 73 -9.87 -4.02 -5.71
CA LEU A 73 -8.76 -4.96 -5.85
C LEU A 73 -8.86 -6.06 -4.78
N ARG A 74 -9.09 -5.72 -3.51
CA ARG A 74 -9.20 -6.74 -2.46
C ARG A 74 -10.35 -7.71 -2.70
N THR A 75 -11.51 -7.19 -3.11
CA THR A 75 -12.67 -8.03 -3.45
C THR A 75 -12.32 -8.99 -4.59
N TRP A 76 -11.71 -8.50 -5.67
CA TRP A 76 -11.26 -9.34 -6.77
C TRP A 76 -10.19 -10.37 -6.34
N GLU A 77 -9.24 -9.98 -5.49
CA GLU A 77 -8.20 -10.86 -4.97
C GLU A 77 -8.79 -12.07 -4.26
N ARG A 78 -9.82 -11.86 -3.42
CA ARG A 78 -10.51 -12.93 -2.70
C ARG A 78 -11.38 -13.79 -3.61
N GLU A 79 -12.17 -13.15 -4.47
CA GLU A 79 -13.21 -13.84 -5.25
C GLU A 79 -12.66 -14.54 -6.50
N THR A 80 -11.60 -13.99 -7.09
CA THR A 80 -11.08 -14.44 -8.39
C THR A 80 -9.66 -14.97 -8.31
N ALA A 81 -8.77 -14.31 -7.56
CA ALA A 81 -7.36 -14.69 -7.49
C ALA A 81 -7.04 -15.70 -6.38
N GLY A 82 -8.00 -15.99 -5.49
CA GLY A 82 -7.85 -16.93 -4.38
C GLY A 82 -6.89 -16.45 -3.28
N LEU A 83 -6.68 -15.14 -3.14
CA LEU A 83 -5.76 -14.58 -2.16
C LEU A 83 -6.50 -14.22 -0.86
N THR A 84 -6.33 -15.07 0.15
CA THR A 84 -6.98 -14.91 1.46
C THR A 84 -6.13 -14.12 2.44
N ASP A 85 -4.83 -14.41 2.51
CA ASP A 85 -3.97 -13.90 3.61
C ASP A 85 -3.01 -12.80 3.17
N THR A 86 -2.89 -12.57 1.86
CA THR A 86 -2.03 -11.54 1.27
C THR A 86 -2.79 -10.65 0.31
N THR A 87 -2.28 -9.44 0.09
CA THR A 87 -2.91 -8.44 -0.79
C THR A 87 -1.88 -7.60 -1.55
N ASP A 88 -2.21 -7.27 -2.79
CA ASP A 88 -1.50 -6.30 -3.64
C ASP A 88 -2.12 -4.89 -3.53
N CYS A 89 -3.12 -4.70 -2.66
CA CYS A 89 -3.64 -3.38 -2.30
C CYS A 89 -2.61 -2.54 -1.55
N ILE A 90 -1.56 -3.16 -1.03
CA ILE A 90 -0.43 -2.52 -0.36
C ILE A 90 0.82 -2.90 -1.13
N THR A 91 1.55 -1.91 -1.61
CA THR A 91 2.84 -2.07 -2.29
C THR A 91 3.85 -1.13 -1.66
N ILE A 92 5.11 -1.55 -1.54
CA ILE A 92 6.20 -0.64 -1.21
C ILE A 92 7.11 -0.52 -2.42
N GLU A 93 7.37 0.71 -2.86
CA GLU A 93 8.44 1.03 -3.79
C GLU A 93 9.69 1.37 -2.99
N VAL A 94 10.74 0.57 -3.16
CA VAL A 94 11.99 0.65 -2.41
C VAL A 94 13.07 1.31 -3.26
N HIS A 95 13.81 2.24 -2.66
CA HIS A 95 15.01 2.84 -3.22
C HIS A 95 16.24 2.20 -2.55
N ALA A 96 16.79 1.15 -3.15
CA ALA A 96 17.80 0.30 -2.50
C ALA A 96 19.25 0.81 -2.65
N THR A 97 19.48 1.88 -3.39
CA THR A 97 20.80 2.47 -3.62
C THR A 97 21.31 3.35 -2.48
N HIS A 98 20.47 3.61 -1.47
CA HIS A 98 20.78 4.46 -0.32
C HIS A 98 20.66 3.69 0.99
N GLU A 99 21.50 4.03 1.98
CA GLU A 99 21.37 3.57 3.37
C GLU A 99 21.15 4.79 4.30
N PRO A 100 20.09 4.80 5.13
CA PRO A 100 19.03 3.78 5.22
C PRO A 100 18.20 3.68 3.94
N ARG A 101 17.77 2.45 3.60
CA ARG A 101 16.85 2.22 2.48
C ARG A 101 15.55 2.95 2.74
N TYR A 102 15.12 3.77 1.80
CA TYR A 102 13.86 4.49 1.92
C TYR A 102 12.84 4.04 0.88
N GLY A 103 11.57 4.32 1.14
CA GLY A 103 10.50 3.86 0.28
C GLY A 103 9.21 4.64 0.38
N THR A 104 8.36 4.36 -0.60
CA THR A 104 7.02 4.91 -0.70
C THR A 104 6.03 3.77 -0.64
N LEU A 105 5.08 3.88 0.28
CA LEU A 105 3.99 2.94 0.42
C LEU A 105 2.80 3.41 -0.43
N ARG A 106 2.36 2.53 -1.33
CA ARG A 106 1.20 2.73 -2.19
C ARG A 106 0.02 1.91 -1.66
N LEU A 107 -1.05 2.60 -1.31
CA LEU A 107 -2.30 2.01 -0.85
C LEU A 107 -3.39 2.16 -1.92
N ARG A 108 -4.07 1.05 -2.23
CA ARG A 108 -5.32 1.03 -3.01
C ARG A 108 -6.49 0.89 -2.05
N LEU A 109 -7.36 1.89 -2.06
CA LEU A 109 -8.49 2.02 -1.16
C LEU A 109 -9.80 2.08 -1.96
N GLU A 110 -10.92 1.76 -1.31
CA GLU A 110 -12.24 2.16 -1.81
C GLU A 110 -12.32 3.68 -1.95
N PHE A 111 -12.88 4.15 -3.06
CA PHE A 111 -12.88 5.57 -3.45
C PHE A 111 -13.38 6.53 -2.36
N LEU A 112 -14.63 6.38 -1.88
CA LEU A 112 -15.25 7.32 -0.94
C LEU A 112 -14.58 7.31 0.43
N ARG A 113 -14.22 6.14 0.94
CA ARG A 113 -13.46 5.99 2.19
C ARG A 113 -12.06 6.57 2.05
N GLY A 114 -11.38 6.31 0.93
CA GLY A 114 -10.06 6.86 0.64
C GLY A 114 -10.06 8.40 0.62
N VAL A 115 -11.04 9.02 -0.06
CA VAL A 115 -11.21 10.48 -0.05
C VAL A 115 -11.44 11.01 1.36
N ARG A 116 -12.29 10.36 2.17
CA ARG A 116 -12.53 10.77 3.57
C ARG A 116 -11.27 10.64 4.45
N ILE A 117 -10.47 9.60 4.23
CA ILE A 117 -9.19 9.42 4.92
C ILE A 117 -8.23 10.54 4.52
N ALA A 118 -8.07 10.80 3.22
CA ALA A 118 -7.22 11.89 2.73
C ALA A 118 -7.68 13.25 3.28
N GLN A 119 -8.98 13.53 3.32
CA GLN A 119 -9.52 14.74 3.94
C GLN A 119 -9.13 14.87 5.41
N ARG A 120 -9.10 13.78 6.18
CA ARG A 120 -8.66 13.84 7.59
C ARG A 120 -7.15 14.03 7.74
N LEU A 121 -6.36 13.42 6.87
CA LEU A 121 -4.90 13.52 6.89
C LEU A 121 -4.41 14.90 6.43
N PHE A 122 -5.09 15.50 5.45
CA PHE A 122 -4.72 16.77 4.82
C PHE A 122 -5.65 17.93 5.17
N ALA A 123 -6.63 17.73 6.06
CA ALA A 123 -7.35 18.84 6.65
C ALA A 123 -6.33 19.67 7.41
N ILE A 124 -6.00 20.84 6.86
CA ILE A 124 -5.40 21.92 7.64
C ILE A 124 -6.39 22.13 8.79
N PRO A 125 -5.97 21.97 10.06
CA PRO A 125 -6.81 22.41 11.15
C PRO A 125 -7.08 23.87 10.86
N ASN A 126 -8.34 24.22 10.57
CA ASN A 126 -8.73 25.61 10.55
C ASN A 126 -8.21 26.16 11.87
N ALA A 127 -7.30 27.13 11.78
CA ALA A 127 -6.92 27.96 12.90
C ALA A 127 -8.18 28.70 13.34
N SER A 128 -9.04 28.01 14.07
CA SER A 128 -10.17 28.57 14.78
C SER A 128 -9.61 29.03 16.11
N HIS A 129 -9.21 30.30 16.12
CA HIS A 129 -9.20 31.23 17.25
C HIS A 129 -8.74 30.70 18.62
N ILE A 130 -7.58 31.19 19.08
CA ILE A 130 -7.40 32.18 20.17
C ILE A 130 -5.97 32.70 20.11
#